data_AF-A0A956J961-F1
#
_entry.id   AF-A0A956J961-F1
#
_cell.length_a   1.000
_cell.length_b   1.000
_cell.length_c   1.000
_cell.angle_alpha   90.00
_cell.angle_beta   90.00
_cell.angle_gamma   90.00
#
_symmetry.space_group_name_H-M   'P 1'
#
loop_
_entity.id
_entity.type
_entity.pdbx_description
1 polymer ?
#
loop_
_entity_poly.entity_id
_entity_poly.type
_entity_poly.pdbx_seq_one_letter_code
_entity_poly.pdbx_strand_id
1 'polypeptide(L)' 'MARDGERFRRLRTPATGDLFEHFGVAVTPPLPEEPPPAAVLAAAVCEHCGWYRPLPVRGPCPLCAAPGREARAG' A
#
# COMPACT_ATOMS: atom_id res chain seq x y z
N MET A 1 8.96 -34.48 -16.84
CA MET A 1 9.01 -33.64 -15.62
C MET A 1 8.42 -32.28 -15.98
N ALA A 2 7.15 -32.05 -15.64
CA ALA A 2 6.45 -30.78 -15.86
C ALA A 2 5.32 -30.71 -14.83
N ARG A 3 5.56 -30.16 -13.62
CA ARG A 3 4.53 -30.20 -12.56
C ARG A 3 4.37 -28.96 -11.68
N ASP A 4 5.24 -27.96 -11.74
CA ASP A 4 5.04 -26.75 -10.91
C ASP A 4 4.51 -25.54 -11.71
N GLY A 5 4.87 -25.39 -12.98
CA GLY A 5 4.40 -24.27 -13.81
C GLY A 5 2.92 -24.32 -14.21
N GLU A 6 2.32 -25.51 -14.29
CA GLU A 6 0.90 -25.67 -14.67
C GLU A 6 -0.08 -25.41 -13.52
N ARG A 7 0.35 -25.53 -12.26
CA ARG A 7 -0.53 -25.30 -11.10
C ARG A 7 -0.96 -23.83 -11.00
N PHE A 8 -0.06 -22.91 -11.31
CA PHE A 8 -0.37 -21.47 -11.33
C PHE A 8 -1.32 -21.09 -12.47
N ARG A 9 -1.30 -21.84 -13.58
CA ARG A 9 -2.17 -21.59 -14.74
C ARG A 9 -3.63 -22.01 -14.49
N ARG A 10 -3.89 -22.83 -13.46
CA ARG A 10 -5.24 -23.26 -13.04
C ARG A 10 -5.80 -22.49 -11.84
N LEU A 11 -4.99 -21.66 -11.18
CA LEU A 11 -5.52 -20.64 -10.30
C LEU A 11 -6.17 -19.62 -11.21
N ARG A 12 -7.50 -19.71 -11.36
CA ARG A 12 -8.35 -18.72 -12.01
C ARG A 12 -7.90 -17.35 -11.48
N THR A 13 -7.04 -16.67 -12.24
CA THR A 13 -6.70 -15.29 -11.92
C THR A 13 -8.02 -14.57 -12.07
N PRO A 14 -8.64 -14.06 -10.99
CA PRO A 14 -9.94 -13.42 -11.10
C PRO A 14 -9.79 -12.31 -12.14
N ALA A 15 -10.76 -12.21 -13.04
CA ALA A 15 -10.81 -11.05 -13.92
C ALA A 15 -10.74 -9.81 -13.02
N THR A 16 -10.02 -8.77 -13.44
CA THR A 16 -9.62 -7.64 -12.57
C THR A 16 -10.77 -6.98 -11.82
N GLY A 17 -12.01 -7.09 -12.31
CA GLY A 17 -13.23 -6.60 -11.66
C GLY A 17 -13.73 -7.44 -10.47
N ASP A 18 -13.39 -8.73 -10.40
CA ASP A 18 -13.83 -9.69 -9.37
C ASP A 18 -12.87 -9.76 -8.17
N LEU A 19 -11.78 -8.99 -8.21
CA LEU A 19 -10.81 -8.95 -7.11
C LEU A 19 -11.40 -8.31 -5.84
N PHE A 20 -12.34 -7.39 -5.99
CA PHE A 20 -12.98 -6.74 -4.83
C PHE A 20 -13.90 -7.68 -4.06
N GLU A 21 -14.64 -8.56 -4.74
CA GLU A 21 -15.54 -9.52 -4.08
C GLU A 21 -14.77 -10.56 -3.27
N HIS A 22 -13.56 -10.91 -3.72
CA HIS A 22 -12.75 -11.96 -3.09
C HIS A 22 -11.63 -11.46 -2.16
N PHE A 23 -11.10 -10.26 -2.39
CA PHE A 23 -9.94 -9.71 -1.66
C PHE A 23 -10.15 -8.29 -1.12
N GLY A 24 -11.33 -7.70 -1.34
CA GLY A 24 -11.66 -6.40 -0.78
C GLY A 24 -11.69 -6.44 0.75
N VAL A 25 -11.15 -5.40 1.38
CA VAL A 25 -11.30 -5.16 2.82
C VAL A 25 -12.26 -4.00 2.99
N ALA A 26 -13.37 -4.23 3.68
CA ALA A 26 -14.28 -3.15 4.05
C ALA A 26 -13.59 -2.24 5.07
N VAL A 27 -13.42 -0.97 4.72
CA VAL A 27 -12.85 0.04 5.60
C VAL A 27 -13.96 0.99 6.01
N THR A 28 -14.32 0.98 7.29
CA THR A 28 -15.21 2.00 7.86
C THR A 28 -14.33 3.15 8.36
N PRO A 29 -14.40 4.35 7.76
CA PRO A 29 -13.69 5.49 8.32
C PRO A 29 -14.22 5.76 9.73
N PRO A 30 -13.37 6.18 10.68
CA PRO A 30 -13.84 6.57 11.99
C PRO A 30 -14.87 7.69 11.84
N LEU A 31 -15.98 7.58 12.58
CA LEU A 31 -16.90 8.69 12.74
C LEU A 31 -16.16 9.86 13.41
N PRO A 32 -16.56 11.11 13.17
CA PRO A 32 -15.98 12.28 13.84
C PRO A 32 -16.43 12.33 15.31
N GLU A 33 -16.06 11.34 16.11
CA GLU A 33 -16.23 11.32 17.56
C GLU A 33 -14.85 11.12 18.19
N GLU A 34 -14.43 12.16 18.92
CA GLU A 34 -13.18 12.36 19.66
C GLU A 34 -11.87 11.99 18.92
N PRO A 35 -10.91 12.94 18.80
CA PRO A 35 -9.64 12.63 18.16
C PRO A 35 -8.96 11.50 18.96
N PRO A 36 -8.61 10.37 18.32
CA PRO A 36 -7.78 9.37 18.98
C PRO A 36 -6.49 10.04 19.45
N PRO A 37 -5.84 9.54 20.52
CA PRO A 37 -4.57 10.11 20.97
C PRO A 37 -3.63 10.14 19.77
N ALA A 38 -3.35 11.35 19.27
CA ALA A 38 -2.62 11.54 18.04
C ALA A 38 -1.17 11.12 18.31
N ALA A 39 -0.87 9.85 18.07
CA ALA A 39 0.48 9.43 17.78
C ALA A 39 0.84 10.09 16.44
N VAL A 40 1.41 11.30 16.52
CA VAL A 40 1.90 12.03 15.34
C VAL A 40 3.10 11.24 14.81
N LEU A 41 2.82 10.26 13.97
CA LEU A 41 3.83 9.59 13.17
C LEU A 41 4.34 10.62 12.17
N ALA A 42 5.59 11.05 12.34
CA ALA A 42 6.24 11.92 11.38
C ALA A 42 6.24 11.20 10.02
N ALA A 43 5.61 11.80 9.02
CA ALA A 43 5.42 11.20 7.71
C ALA A 43 5.76 12.21 6.61
N ALA A 44 6.30 11.70 5.50
CA ALA A 44 6.54 12.47 4.29
C ALA A 44 5.62 11.99 3.17
N VAL A 45 5.14 12.92 2.34
CA VAL A 45 4.31 12.60 1.18
C VAL A 45 5.21 12.24 0.00
N CYS A 46 4.89 11.17 -0.72
CA CYS A 46 5.54 10.88 -1.98
C CYS A 46 5.14 11.92 -3.04
N GLU A 47 6.10 12.68 -3.56
CA GLU A 47 5.87 13.72 -4.58
C GLU A 47 5.30 13.20 -5.91
N HIS A 48 5.38 11.89 -6.16
CA HIS A 48 4.90 11.30 -7.41
C HIS A 48 3.44 10.81 -7.34
N CYS A 49 3.00 10.28 -6.20
CA CYS A 49 1.68 9.63 -6.08
C CYS A 49 0.86 10.08 -4.87
N GLY A 50 1.39 10.95 -4.01
CA GLY A 50 0.68 11.44 -2.82
C GLY A 50 0.64 10.47 -1.63
N TRP A 51 1.23 9.26 -1.74
CA TRP A 51 1.22 8.29 -0.64
C TRP A 51 2.04 8.79 0.57
N TYR A 52 1.45 8.73 1.76
CA TYR A 52 2.12 9.05 3.02
C TYR A 52 3.07 7.94 3.45
N ARG A 53 4.33 8.29 3.73
CA ARG A 53 5.39 7.35 4.15
C ARG A 53 5.88 7.71 5.55
N PRO A 54 5.96 6.76 6.48
CA PRO A 54 6.54 7.02 7.79
C PRO A 54 8.02 7.39 7.65
N LEU A 55 8.49 8.33 8.46
CA LEU A 55 9.91 8.69 8.57
C LEU A 55 10.66 7.70 9.48
N PRO A 56 11.94 7.45 9.23
CA PRO A 56 12.72 7.93 8.08
C PRO A 56 12.32 7.22 6.78
N VAL A 57 12.24 7.97 5.68
CA VAL A 57 11.94 7.41 4.36
C VAL A 57 13.13 6.58 3.88
N ARG A 58 12.93 5.28 3.68
CA ARG A 58 13.95 4.36 3.14
C ARG A 58 13.50 3.73 1.83
N GLY A 59 14.37 3.78 0.82
CA GLY A 59 14.14 3.12 -0.46
C GLY A 59 12.97 3.69 -1.30
N PRO A 60 12.60 3.00 -2.38
CA PRO A 60 11.55 3.44 -3.29
C PRO A 60 10.17 3.50 -2.62
N CYS A 61 9.26 4.29 -3.18
CA CYS A 61 7.87 4.35 -2.72
C CYS A 61 7.21 2.97 -2.87
N PRO A 62 6.57 2.43 -1.82
CA PRO A 62 5.94 1.10 -1.91
C PRO A 62 4.72 1.08 -2.85
N LEU A 63 4.12 2.23 -3.13
CA LEU A 63 2.93 2.32 -3.99
C LEU A 63 3.29 2.47 -5.47
N CYS A 64 4.17 3.40 -5.81
CA CYS A 64 4.49 3.74 -7.21
C CYS A 64 5.93 3.40 -7.63
N ALA A 65 6.73 2.81 -6.75
CA ALA A 65 8.14 2.49 -6.96
C ALA A 65 9.07 3.69 -7.28
N ALA A 66 8.59 4.93 -7.20
CA ALA A 66 9.41 6.12 -7.41
C ALA A 66 10.63 6.10 -6.47
N PRO A 67 11.84 6.43 -6.97
CA PRO A 67 13.04 6.44 -6.15
C PRO A 67 12.84 7.47 -5.03
N GLY A 68 12.84 7.00 -3.78
CA GLY A 68 12.66 7.87 -2.63
C GLY A 68 13.80 8.88 -2.59
N ARG A 69 13.47 10.18 -2.61
CA ARG A 69 14.43 11.20 -2.21
C ARG A 69 14.46 11.17 -0.68
N GLU A 70 15.62 10.89 -0.09
CA GLU A 70 15.77 10.99 1.35
C GLU A 70 15.48 12.45 1.75
N ALA A 71 14.47 12.65 2.61
CA ALA A 71 14.30 13.94 3.25
C ALA A 71 15.55 14.17 4.11
N ARG A 72 16.40 15.12 3.72
CA ARG A 72 17.52 15.57 4.56
C ARG A 72 16.90 16.14 5.83
N ALA A 73 17.25 15.56 6.98
CA ALA A 73 16.97 16.19 8.26
C ALA A 73 17.69 17.55 8.26
N GLY A 74 16.90 18.62 8.29
CA GLY A 74 17.36 19.98 8.55
C GLY A 74 17.22 20.30 10.02
#